data_AF-Q112A8-F1
#
_entry.id   AF-Q112A8-F1
#
_cell.length_a   1.000
_cell.length_b   1.000
_cell.length_c   1.000
_cell.angle_alpha   90.00
_cell.angle_beta   90.00
_cell.angle_gamma   90.00
#
_symmetry.space_group_name_H-M   'P 1'
#
loop_
_entity.id
_entity.type
_entity.pdbx_description
1 polymer ?
#
loop_
_entity_poly.entity_id
_entity_poly.type
_entity_poly.pdbx_seq_one_letter_code
_entity_poly.pdbx_strand_id
1 'polypeptide(L)' 'MTNNMENAAKAIAHLVEMGVAFDRKGKKLAMTLEAAHSHPRVLHSADTTGRAIIDTLVIEAQERPNI' A
#
# COMPACT_ATOMS: atom_id res chain seq x y z
N MET A 1 17.28 8.30 -14.64
CA MET A 1 17.08 8.66 -13.23
C MET A 1 15.71 8.14 -12.82
N THR A 2 15.62 7.29 -11.80
CA THR A 2 14.34 6.69 -11.41
C THR A 2 13.56 7.67 -10.55
N ASN A 3 12.32 7.99 -10.94
CA ASN A 3 11.45 8.87 -10.18
C ASN A 3 10.77 8.07 -9.05
N ASN A 4 11.29 8.20 -7.83
CA ASN A 4 10.79 7.47 -6.66
C ASN A 4 9.30 7.73 -6.36
N MET A 5 8.75 8.89 -6.75
CA MET A 5 7.32 9.18 -6.58
C MET A 5 6.45 8.38 -7.55
N GLU A 6 6.87 8.24 -8.80
CA GLU A 6 6.14 7.42 -9.79
C GLU A 6 6.15 5.94 -9.39
N ASN A 7 7.29 5.46 -8.87
CA ASN A 7 7.40 4.09 -8.38
C ASN A 7 6.51 3.84 -7.15
N ALA A 8 6.41 4.80 -6.24
CA ALA A 8 5.51 4.68 -5.09
C ALA A 8 4.05 4.55 -5.53
N ALA A 9 3.60 5.38 -6.48
CA ALA A 9 2.23 5.29 -7.01
C ALA A 9 1.95 3.92 -7.67
N LYS A 10 2.90 3.41 -8.46
CA LYS A 10 2.80 2.08 -9.08
C LYS A 10 2.77 0.96 -8.05
N ALA A 11 3.63 1.02 -7.04
CA ALA A 11 3.67 0.03 -5.96
C ALA A 11 2.35 0.00 -5.18
N ILE A 12 1.79 1.17 -4.86
CA ILE A 12 0.49 1.28 -4.19
C ILE A 12 -0.62 0.67 -5.05
N ALA A 13 -0.65 0.97 -6.35
CA ALA A 13 -1.64 0.41 -7.27
C ALA A 13 -1.56 -1.13 -7.29
N HIS A 14 -0.35 -1.68 -7.34
CA HIS A 14 -0.12 -3.12 -7.32
C HIS A 14 -0.56 -3.77 -5.99
N LEU A 15 -0.26 -3.15 -4.84
CA LEU A 15 -0.74 -3.64 -3.54
C LEU A 15 -2.28 -3.64 -3.46
N VAL A 16 -2.94 -2.63 -4.02
CA VAL A 16 -4.41 -2.58 -4.10
C VAL A 16 -4.96 -3.69 -5.00
N GLU A 17 -4.29 -3.95 -6.14
CA GLU A 17 -4.67 -5.03 -7.06
C GLU A 17 -4.55 -6.42 -6.43
N MET A 18 -3.49 -6.66 -5.64
CA MET A 18 -3.32 -7.88 -4.85
C MET A 18 -4.29 -8.00 -3.67
N GLY A 19 -5.11 -6.97 -3.40
CA GLY A 19 -6.17 -7.02 -2.39
C GLY A 19 -5.80 -6.48 -1.01
N VAL A 20 -4.68 -5.74 -0.87
CA VAL A 20 -4.38 -5.05 0.39
C VAL A 20 -5.48 -4.05 0.73
N ALA A 21 -6.10 -4.23 1.89
CA ALA A 21 -7.26 -3.46 2.33
C ALA A 21 -6.89 -2.10 2.94
N PHE A 22 -6.32 -1.19 2.14
CA PHE A 22 -6.10 0.18 2.56
C PHE A 22 -7.43 0.91 2.86
N ASP A 23 -7.39 1.80 3.85
CA ASP A 23 -8.52 2.63 4.24
C ASP A 23 -8.98 3.53 3.09
N ARG A 24 -10.29 3.77 3.02
CA ARG A 24 -10.91 4.57 1.95
C ARG A 24 -11.80 5.66 2.50
N LYS A 25 -11.79 6.81 1.81
CA LYS A 25 -12.78 7.88 1.94
C LYS A 25 -13.65 7.86 0.67
N GLY A 26 -14.77 7.16 0.75
CA GLY A 26 -15.61 6.85 -0.41
C GLY A 26 -14.83 5.99 -1.43
N LYS A 27 -14.69 6.47 -2.66
CA LYS A 27 -13.96 5.75 -3.72
C LYS A 27 -12.44 5.95 -3.66
N LYS A 28 -11.94 6.93 -2.91
CA LYS A 28 -10.53 7.30 -2.87
C LYS A 28 -9.83 6.65 -1.67
N LEU A 29 -8.53 6.36 -1.82
CA LEU A 29 -7.70 5.95 -0.69
C LEU A 29 -7.62 7.08 0.35
N ALA A 30 -7.75 6.73 1.62
CA ALA A 30 -7.60 7.64 2.73
C ALA A 30 -6.11 7.85 3.00
N MET A 31 -5.68 9.12 3.07
CA MET A 31 -4.31 9.48 3.43
C MET A 31 -4.30 10.33 4.69
N THR A 32 -3.24 10.17 5.48
CA THR A 32 -2.97 10.93 6.70
C THR A 32 -1.72 11.81 6.51
N LEU A 33 -1.64 12.85 7.35
CA LEU A 33 -0.49 13.72 7.48
C LEU A 33 0.28 13.27 8.73
N GLU A 34 1.50 12.79 8.55
CA GLU A 34 2.41 12.46 9.66
C GLU A 34 3.48 13.55 9.82
N ALA A 35 4.06 13.65 11.02
CA ALA A 35 4.91 14.79 11.43
C ALA A 35 6.08 15.11 10.49
N ALA A 36 6.57 14.15 9.71
CA ALA A 36 7.65 14.34 8.74
C ALA A 36 7.17 14.87 7.37
N HIS A 37 5.91 15.24 7.22
CA HIS A 37 5.29 15.58 5.94
C HIS A 37 4.49 16.88 6.01
N SER A 38 4.50 17.63 4.90
CA SER A 38 3.71 18.87 4.74
C SER A 38 2.39 18.67 3.98
N HIS A 39 2.17 17.46 3.43
CA HIS A 39 0.96 17.09 2.70
C HIS A 39 0.53 15.66 3.08
N PRO A 40 -0.78 15.34 3.13
CA PRO A 40 -1.26 13.99 3.42
C PRO A 40 -0.80 13.01 2.33
N ARG A 41 0.09 12.08 2.68
CA ARG A 41 0.69 11.14 1.72
C ARG A 41 1.03 9.77 2.31
N VAL A 42 0.58 9.49 3.54
CA VAL A 42 0.74 8.18 4.18
C VAL A 42 -0.57 7.42 4.10
N LEU A 43 -0.51 6.19 3.60
CA LEU A 43 -1.65 5.27 3.52
C LEU A 43 -1.66 4.34 4.73
N HIS A 44 -2.85 3.97 5.19
CA HIS A 44 -3.04 3.06 6.31
C HIS A 44 -4.12 2.01 6.01
N SER A 45 -4.11 0.94 6.79
CA SER A 45 -5.17 -0.06 6.91
C SER A 45 -5.45 -0.22 8.40
N ALA A 46 -6.28 0.68 8.94
CA ALA A 46 -6.42 0.93 10.37
C ALA A 46 -5.04 1.00 11.06
N ASP A 47 -4.88 0.33 12.21
CA ASP A 47 -3.61 0.25 12.95
C ASP A 47 -2.73 -0.95 12.51
N THR A 48 -3.08 -1.61 11.41
CA THR A 48 -2.50 -2.91 11.00
C THR A 48 -1.88 -2.91 9.61
N THR A 49 -1.55 -1.75 9.05
CA THR A 49 -1.02 -1.59 7.68
C THR A 49 0.11 -2.56 7.34
N GLY A 50 1.10 -2.71 8.22
CA GLY A 50 2.22 -3.63 7.99
C GLY A 50 1.77 -5.09 7.89
N ARG A 51 0.88 -5.52 8.79
CA ARG A 51 0.33 -6.88 8.76
C ARG A 51 -0.51 -7.13 7.52
N ALA A 52 -1.39 -6.19 7.14
CA ALA A 52 -2.20 -6.32 5.93
C ALA A 52 -1.33 -6.50 4.66
N ILE A 53 -0.23 -5.77 4.56
CA ILE A 53 0.71 -5.91 3.44
C ILE A 53 1.41 -7.29 3.47
N ILE A 54 1.92 -7.68 4.63
CA ILE A 54 2.66 -8.94 4.79
C ILE A 54 1.75 -10.14 4.49
N ASP A 55 0.56 -10.18 5.08
CA ASP A 55 -0.40 -11.27 4.90
C ASP A 55 -0.72 -11.45 3.41
N THR A 56 -1.00 -10.36 2.67
CA THR A 56 -1.25 -10.42 1.22
C THR A 56 -0.02 -10.89 0.44
N LEU A 57 1.17 -10.36 0.72
CA LEU A 57 2.38 -10.74 -0.01
C LEU A 57 2.78 -12.20 0.22
N VAL A 58 2.54 -12.74 1.42
CA VAL A 58 2.80 -14.14 1.73
C VAL A 58 1.86 -15.05 0.94
N ILE A 59 0.58 -14.72 0.87
CA ILE A 59 -0.39 -15.47 0.06
C ILE A 59 0.04 -15.47 -1.42
N GLU A 60 0.34 -14.30 -1.98
CA GLU A 60 0.77 -14.16 -3.37
C GLU A 60 2.08 -14.91 -3.68
N ALA A 61 2.99 -15.01 -2.71
CA ALA A 61 4.22 -15.78 -2.85
C ALA A 61 3.97 -17.29 -2.83
N GLN A 62 3.07 -17.77 -1.97
CA GLN A 62 2.72 -19.20 -1.87
C GLN A 62 2.06 -19.74 -3.14
N GLU A 63 1.33 -18.90 -3.86
CA GLU A 63 0.69 -19.28 -5.14
C GLU A 63 1.68 -19.34 -6.32
N ARG A 64 2.94 -18.93 -6.13
CA ARG A 64 3.96 -18.93 -7.18
C ARG A 64 4.87 -20.15 -7.05
N PRO A 65 4.90 -21.07 -8.04
CA PRO A 65 5.68 -22.31 -7.94
C PRO A 65 7.20 -22.11 -8.02
N ASN A 66 7.65 -20.91 -8.32
CA ASN A 66 9.05 -20.54 -8.53
C ASN A 66 9.59 -19.57 -7.47
N ILE A 67 8.87 -19.40 -6.36
CA ILE A 67 9.30 -18.69 -5.16
C ILE A 67 9.55 -19.70 -4.04
#